data_AF-Q07JY8-F1
#
_entry.id   AF-Q07JY8-F1
#
_cell.length_a   1.000
_cell.length_b   1.000
_cell.length_c   1.000
_cell.angle_alpha   90.00
_cell.angle_beta   90.00
_cell.angle_gamma   90.00
#
_symmetry.space_group_name_H-M   'P 1'
#
loop_
_entity.id
_entity.type
_entity.pdbx_description
1 polymer ?
#
loop_
_entity_poly.entity_id
_entity_poly.type
_entity_poly.pdbx_seq_one_letter_code
_entity_poly.pdbx_strand_id
1 'polypeptide(L)'
;MDVTQVHQAGTFFASIFVIATTTMRTMIPLRVFGIVVNVILITTSLISHTYPTLLLHAILLPLNVYRLHQMLQLVRDVKKSVNSDLSMEWLKPFMTERQCSAGEVLFYKNEKAEDMFYIVSGRYRLVESGIELPVGAIVGELGMLSPANERTQTLECIEAGTVLGVSYRQVEELYVQNPEFGFYFLKLASARLFQNIERLEQRLAEQSEPPPAAASAAPATV
;
A
#
# COMPACT_ATOMS: atom_id res chain seq x y z
N MET A 1 -7.17 58.19 8.84
CA MET A 1 -7.58 56.99 8.09
C MET A 1 -8.97 56.62 8.58
N ASP A 2 -9.96 56.71 7.70
CA ASP A 2 -11.37 56.62 8.07
C ASP A 2 -11.75 55.23 8.58
N VAL A 3 -12.49 55.19 9.68
CA VAL A 3 -12.96 53.97 10.37
C VAL A 3 -13.76 53.06 9.41
N THR A 4 -14.37 53.64 8.39
CA THR A 4 -15.10 52.94 7.31
C THR A 4 -14.19 52.14 6.39
N GLN A 5 -12.98 52.62 6.06
CA GLN A 5 -12.00 51.87 5.25
C GLN A 5 -11.45 50.67 6.02
N VAL A 6 -11.23 50.81 7.34
CA VAL A 6 -10.76 49.72 8.20
C VAL A 6 -11.82 48.61 8.29
N HIS A 7 -13.10 48.98 8.41
CA HIS A 7 -14.20 48.01 8.39
C HIS A 7 -14.37 47.30 7.04
N GLN A 8 -14.25 48.03 5.92
CA GLN A 8 -14.31 47.43 4.59
C GLN A 8 -13.16 46.47 4.34
N ALA A 9 -11.93 46.85 4.71
CA ALA A 9 -10.77 45.99 4.60
C ALA A 9 -10.92 44.72 5.45
N GLY A 10 -11.34 44.86 6.72
CA GLY A 10 -11.54 43.71 7.62
C GLY A 10 -12.57 42.70 7.10
N THR A 11 -13.66 43.19 6.49
CA THR A 11 -14.71 42.33 5.92
C THR A 11 -14.21 41.56 4.70
N PHE A 12 -13.35 42.19 3.88
CA PHE A 12 -12.73 41.57 2.72
C PHE A 12 -11.73 40.48 3.10
N PHE A 13 -10.93 40.70 4.15
CA PHE A 13 -10.04 39.66 4.68
C PHE A 13 -10.81 38.49 5.30
N ALA A 14 -11.91 38.77 6.00
CA ALA A 14 -12.76 37.74 6.60
C ALA A 14 -13.40 36.83 5.53
N SER A 15 -13.89 37.39 4.43
CA SER A 15 -14.49 36.60 3.34
C SER A 15 -13.46 35.72 2.62
N ILE A 16 -12.25 36.23 2.36
CA ILE A 16 -11.13 35.43 1.84
C ILE A 16 -10.79 34.27 2.78
N PHE A 17 -10.76 34.54 4.10
CA PHE A 17 -10.45 33.53 5.11
C PHE A 17 -11.52 32.42 5.19
N VAL A 18 -12.79 32.80 5.09
CA VAL A 18 -13.93 31.85 5.07
C VAL A 18 -13.91 31.00 3.80
N ILE A 19 -13.62 31.59 2.64
CA ILE A 19 -13.50 30.84 1.37
C ILE A 19 -12.31 29.88 1.44
N ALA A 20 -11.18 30.31 2.00
CA ALA A 20 -10.00 29.46 2.15
C ALA A 20 -10.26 28.26 3.09
N THR A 21 -10.91 28.49 4.24
CA THR A 21 -11.21 27.40 5.20
C THR A 21 -12.27 26.44 4.69
N THR A 22 -13.25 26.90 3.91
CA THR A 22 -14.30 26.06 3.32
C THR A 22 -13.84 25.30 2.07
N THR A 23 -12.86 25.81 1.33
CA THR A 23 -12.36 25.17 0.09
C THR A 23 -11.24 24.15 0.35
N MET A 24 -10.52 24.24 1.48
CA MET A 24 -9.37 23.37 1.74
C MET A 24 -9.76 21.98 2.23
N ARG A 25 -9.75 21.01 1.30
CA ARG A 25 -10.07 19.60 1.53
C ARG A 25 -8.99 18.78 2.24
N THR A 26 -7.74 19.26 2.31
CA THR A 26 -6.62 18.51 2.90
C THR A 26 -5.90 19.35 3.96
N MET A 27 -5.37 18.70 4.99
CA MET A 27 -4.72 19.37 6.13
C MET A 27 -3.46 20.16 5.75
N ILE A 28 -2.80 19.83 4.64
CA ILE A 28 -1.54 20.43 4.17
C ILE A 28 -1.73 21.86 3.61
N PRO A 29 -2.61 22.13 2.61
CA PRO A 29 -2.85 23.47 2.10
C PRO A 29 -3.35 24.44 3.18
N LEU A 30 -4.12 23.95 4.16
CA LEU A 30 -4.56 24.76 5.30
C LEU A 30 -3.40 25.27 6.16
N ARG A 31 -2.36 24.44 6.35
CA ARG A 31 -1.16 24.83 7.11
C ARG A 31 -0.28 25.78 6.32
N VAL A 32 -0.12 25.57 5.00
CA VAL A 32 0.62 26.50 4.13
C VAL A 32 -0.04 27.87 4.09
N PHE A 33 -1.36 27.90 3.93
CA PHE A 33 -2.13 29.15 3.97
C PHE A 33 -2.00 29.85 5.33
N GLY A 34 -2.07 29.08 6.42
CA GLY A 34 -1.81 29.59 7.77
C GLY A 34 -0.43 30.22 7.92
N ILE A 35 0.63 29.63 7.34
CA ILE A 35 1.98 30.20 7.35
C ILE A 35 2.02 31.53 6.58
N VAL A 36 1.46 31.57 5.36
CA VAL A 36 1.41 32.79 4.54
C VAL A 36 0.69 33.93 5.27
N VAL A 37 -0.46 33.63 5.88
CA VAL A 37 -1.23 34.60 6.67
C VAL A 37 -0.43 35.09 7.88
N ASN A 38 0.25 34.20 8.62
CA ASN A 38 1.09 34.62 9.75
C ASN A 38 2.25 35.52 9.30
N VAL A 39 2.89 35.26 8.16
CA VAL A 39 3.97 36.10 7.61
C VAL A 39 3.46 37.50 7.25
N ILE A 40 2.31 37.58 6.57
CA ILE A 40 1.69 38.86 6.22
C ILE A 40 1.35 39.64 7.49
N LEU A 41 0.75 38.98 8.49
CA LEU A 41 0.37 39.60 9.75
C LEU A 41 1.57 40.10 10.55
N ILE A 42 2.66 39.32 10.64
CA ILE A 42 3.93 39.76 11.27
C ILE A 42 4.46 41.02 10.58
N THR A 43 4.46 41.04 9.24
CA THR A 43 4.95 42.18 8.45
C THR A 43 4.11 43.42 8.70
N THR A 44 2.78 43.29 8.73
CA THR A 44 1.87 44.41 9.01
C THR A 44 1.98 44.89 10.47
N SER A 45 2.17 43.97 11.42
CA SER A 45 2.34 44.30 12.85
C SER A 45 3.65 45.01 13.14
N LEU A 46 4.73 44.67 12.42
CA LEU A 46 6.02 45.37 12.48
C LEU A 46 5.89 46.83 12.03
N ILE A 47 5.20 47.06 10.92
CA ILE A 47 4.94 48.41 10.38
C ILE A 47 4.02 49.21 11.29
N SER A 48 3.03 48.56 11.92
CA SER A 48 2.04 49.22 12.79
C SER A 48 2.47 49.29 14.26
N HIS A 49 3.70 48.87 14.60
CA HIS A 49 4.26 48.78 15.96
C HIS A 49 3.33 48.11 17.00
N THR A 50 2.57 47.10 16.58
CA THR A 50 1.63 46.37 17.47
C THR A 50 2.31 45.12 18.02
N TYR A 51 2.98 45.28 19.16
CA TYR A 51 3.74 44.20 19.82
C TYR A 51 2.92 42.94 20.21
N PRO A 52 1.65 43.04 20.68
CA PRO A 52 0.88 41.85 21.08
C PRO A 52 0.54 40.93 19.92
N THR A 53 0.16 41.50 18.76
CA THR A 53 -0.16 40.71 17.55
C THR A 53 1.11 40.10 16.95
N LEU A 54 2.22 40.83 17.00
CA LEU A 54 3.53 40.35 16.57
C LEU A 54 3.97 39.11 17.38
N LEU A 55 3.87 39.16 18.71
CA LEU A 55 4.23 38.05 19.59
C LEU A 55 3.38 36.79 19.32
N LEU A 56 2.06 36.98 19.16
CA LEU A 56 1.13 35.88 18.88
C LEU A 56 1.48 35.15 17.57
N HIS A 57 1.70 35.91 16.49
CA HIS A 57 2.02 35.33 15.19
C HIS A 57 3.44 34.77 15.13
N ALA A 58 4.39 35.34 15.88
CA ALA A 58 5.73 34.80 16.04
C ALA A 58 5.75 33.41 16.70
N ILE A 59 4.80 33.11 17.59
CA ILE A 59 4.63 31.78 18.21
C ILE A 59 3.82 30.84 17.30
N LEU A 60 2.79 31.34 16.61
CA LEU A 60 1.97 30.53 15.70
C LEU A 60 2.74 30.05 14.47
N LEU A 61 3.69 30.84 13.96
CA LEU A 61 4.49 30.50 12.79
C LEU A 61 5.30 29.20 12.96
N PRO A 62 6.16 29.03 13.99
CA PRO A 62 6.92 27.79 14.19
C PRO A 62 6.00 26.59 14.45
N LEU A 63 4.86 26.79 15.11
CA LEU A 63 3.89 25.71 15.36
C LEU A 63 3.24 25.22 14.07
N ASN A 64 2.88 26.14 13.16
CA ASN A 64 2.33 25.78 11.85
C ASN A 64 3.38 25.15 10.92
N VAL A 65 4.64 25.61 10.97
CA VAL A 65 5.78 25.01 10.24
C VAL A 65 6.06 23.59 10.75
N TYR A 66 6.07 23.39 12.07
CA TYR A 66 6.28 22.07 12.68
C TYR A 66 5.20 21.06 12.26
N ARG A 67 3.92 21.44 12.34
CA ARG A 67 2.82 20.58 11.87
C ARG A 67 2.89 20.30 10.36
N LEU A 68 3.31 21.26 9.55
CA LEU A 68 3.51 21.06 8.12
C LEU A 68 4.64 20.04 7.86
N HIS A 69 5.75 20.17 8.58
CA HIS A 69 6.85 19.21 8.52
C HIS A 69 6.39 17.81 8.92
N GLN A 70 5.60 17.64 9.99
CA GLN A 70 5.04 16.35 10.39
C GLN A 70 4.19 15.73 9.28
N MET A 71 3.29 16.51 8.66
CA MET A 71 2.44 16.01 7.57
C MET A 71 3.26 15.67 6.31
N LEU A 72 4.30 16.44 6.00
CA LEU A 72 5.19 16.18 4.86
C LEU A 72 6.14 15.01 5.10
N GLN A 73 6.58 14.78 6.35
CA GLN A 73 7.35 13.60 6.74
C GLN A 73 6.52 12.36 6.54
N LEU A 74 5.27 12.33 7.03
CA LEU A 74 4.35 11.22 6.83
C LEU A 74 4.16 10.89 5.33
N VAL A 75 3.93 11.90 4.48
CA VAL A 75 3.81 11.68 3.02
C VAL A 75 5.13 11.21 2.39
N ARG A 76 6.27 11.66 2.91
CA ARG A 76 7.59 11.27 2.41
C ARG A 76 7.97 9.86 2.85
N ASP A 77 7.56 9.45 4.05
CA ASP A 77 7.74 8.11 4.57
C ASP A 77 6.87 7.14 3.76
N VAL A 78 5.61 7.50 3.44
CA VAL A 78 4.74 6.80 2.48
C VAL A 78 5.41 6.66 1.12
N LYS A 79 6.05 7.73 0.63
CA LYS A 79 6.69 7.71 -0.69
C LYS A 79 8.01 6.93 -0.69
N LYS A 80 8.71 6.88 0.45
CA LYS A 80 9.96 6.12 0.61
C LYS A 80 9.69 4.64 0.77
N SER A 81 8.70 4.23 1.58
CA SER A 81 8.32 2.82 1.71
C SER A 81 7.82 2.21 0.40
N VAL A 82 7.31 3.04 -0.54
CA VAL A 82 6.97 2.62 -1.91
C VAL A 82 8.19 2.42 -2.82
N ASN A 83 9.33 3.07 -2.53
CA ASN A 83 10.49 3.14 -3.44
C ASN A 83 11.75 2.43 -2.95
N SER A 84 11.94 2.27 -1.64
CA SER A 84 13.09 1.56 -1.06
C SER A 84 12.59 0.26 -0.45
N ASP A 85 12.76 -0.80 -1.23
CA ASP A 85 12.53 -2.19 -0.92
C ASP A 85 11.09 -2.60 -0.60
N LEU A 86 10.54 -3.41 -1.52
CA LEU A 86 9.43 -4.35 -1.33
C LEU A 86 9.76 -5.42 -0.23
N SER A 87 10.55 -5.07 0.77
CA SER A 87 10.94 -5.95 1.84
C SER A 87 9.76 -6.05 2.81
N MET A 88 9.12 -7.20 2.78
CA MET A 88 8.18 -7.69 3.81
C MET A 88 8.84 -7.84 5.20
N GLU A 89 10.02 -7.23 5.42
CA GLU A 89 10.81 -7.29 6.63
C GLU A 89 10.15 -6.60 7.81
N TRP A 90 9.36 -5.56 7.55
CA TRP A 90 8.61 -4.84 8.58
C TRP A 90 7.42 -5.66 9.11
N LEU A 91 6.95 -6.68 8.37
CA LEU A 91 5.87 -7.57 8.80
C LEU A 91 6.40 -8.74 9.65
N LYS A 92 7.67 -9.14 9.44
CA LYS A 92 8.33 -10.20 10.22
C LYS A 92 8.12 -10.10 11.76
N PRO A 93 8.16 -8.91 12.40
CA PRO A 93 7.95 -8.80 13.85
C PRO A 93 6.53 -9.12 14.32
N PHE A 94 5.53 -9.01 13.43
CA PHE A 94 4.13 -9.30 13.73
C PHE A 94 3.71 -10.71 13.31
N MET A 95 4.57 -11.41 12.57
CA MET A 95 4.32 -12.78 12.15
C MET A 95 4.76 -13.78 13.22
N THR A 96 4.06 -14.91 13.27
CA THR A 96 4.44 -16.03 14.12
C THR A 96 5.30 -17.01 13.34
N GLU A 97 6.43 -17.40 13.91
CA GLU A 97 7.30 -18.40 13.31
C GLU A 97 6.70 -19.80 13.42
N ARG A 98 6.69 -20.52 12.30
CA ARG A 98 6.27 -21.91 12.21
C ARG A 98 7.33 -22.71 11.45
N GLN A 99 7.79 -23.79 12.08
CA GLN A 99 8.67 -24.77 11.44
C GLN A 99 7.82 -25.78 10.67
N CYS A 100 8.28 -26.14 9.46
CA CYS A 100 7.62 -27.08 8.58
C CYS A 100 8.55 -28.27 8.29
N SER A 101 8.00 -29.47 8.34
CA SER A 101 8.71 -30.70 7.97
C SER A 101 8.63 -30.96 6.47
N ALA A 102 9.60 -31.70 5.91
CA ALA A 102 9.52 -32.15 4.53
C ALA A 102 8.32 -33.09 4.34
N GLY A 103 7.55 -32.88 3.27
CA GLY A 103 6.28 -33.56 2.99
C GLY A 103 5.06 -32.99 3.73
N GLU A 104 5.23 -31.96 4.55
CA GLU A 104 4.09 -31.32 5.25
C GLU A 104 3.29 -30.44 4.30
N VAL A 105 1.96 -30.61 4.30
CA VAL A 105 1.04 -29.72 3.57
C VAL A 105 0.59 -28.60 4.50
N LEU A 106 0.85 -27.35 4.10
CA LEU A 106 0.54 -26.17 4.92
C LEU A 106 -0.95 -25.81 4.85
N PHE A 107 -1.57 -25.98 3.69
CA PHE A 107 -3.01 -25.81 3.48
C PHE A 107 -3.43 -26.49 2.18
N TYR A 108 -4.70 -26.89 2.11
CA TYR A 108 -5.28 -27.55 0.95
C TYR A 108 -6.06 -26.58 0.06
N LYS A 109 -6.11 -26.88 -1.24
CA LYS A 109 -7.01 -26.19 -2.16
C LYS A 109 -8.47 -26.29 -1.70
N ASN A 110 -9.21 -25.20 -1.87
CA ASN A 110 -10.61 -25.00 -1.46
C ASN A 110 -10.84 -25.02 0.07
N GLU A 111 -9.80 -25.11 0.89
CA GLU A 111 -9.95 -24.89 2.32
C GLU A 111 -10.19 -23.40 2.61
N LYS A 112 -10.86 -23.08 3.73
CA LYS A 112 -10.97 -21.69 4.17
C LYS A 112 -9.59 -21.11 4.45
N ALA A 113 -9.36 -19.93 3.91
CA ALA A 113 -8.12 -19.20 4.08
C ALA A 113 -8.30 -18.18 5.22
N GLU A 114 -7.50 -18.34 6.27
CA GLU A 114 -7.48 -17.43 7.42
C GLU A 114 -6.12 -16.75 7.61
N ASP A 115 -5.07 -17.35 7.05
CA ASP A 115 -3.68 -16.93 7.24
C ASP A 115 -2.89 -16.90 5.91
N MET A 116 -1.90 -16.01 5.83
CA MET A 116 -0.87 -16.02 4.79
C MET A 116 0.51 -16.31 5.40
N PHE A 117 1.42 -16.78 4.55
CA PHE A 117 2.76 -17.20 4.97
C PHE A 117 3.84 -16.51 4.14
N TYR A 118 4.96 -16.21 4.79
CA TYR A 118 6.19 -15.72 4.19
C TYR A 118 7.29 -16.78 4.34
N ILE A 119 7.93 -17.13 3.24
CA ILE A 119 8.95 -18.19 3.22
C ILE A 119 10.30 -17.62 3.66
N VAL A 120 10.82 -18.09 4.80
CA VAL A 120 12.14 -17.68 5.33
C VAL A 120 13.24 -18.64 4.89
N SER A 121 12.95 -19.94 4.87
CA SER A 121 13.89 -21.00 4.50
C SER A 121 13.13 -22.25 4.07
N GLY A 122 13.81 -23.18 3.40
CA GLY A 122 13.20 -24.41 2.86
C GLY A 122 12.71 -24.25 1.43
N ARG A 123 12.05 -25.29 0.92
CA ARG A 123 11.47 -25.30 -0.44
C ARG A 123 10.00 -25.68 -0.38
N TYR A 124 9.18 -24.85 -1.01
CA TYR A 124 7.74 -25.03 -1.05
C TYR A 124 7.25 -25.04 -2.49
N ARG A 125 6.21 -25.83 -2.76
CA ARG A 125 5.60 -25.94 -4.08
C ARG A 125 4.09 -25.86 -4.00
N LEU A 126 3.53 -25.20 -5.02
CA LEU A 126 2.10 -25.24 -5.30
C LEU A 126 1.80 -26.50 -6.12
N VAL A 127 1.03 -27.43 -5.55
CA VAL A 127 0.85 -28.79 -6.11
C VAL A 127 0.18 -28.75 -7.48
N GLU A 128 -0.87 -27.93 -7.65
CA GLU A 128 -1.67 -27.91 -8.89
C GLU A 128 -0.98 -27.20 -10.05
N SER A 129 -0.12 -26.22 -9.77
CA SER A 129 0.64 -25.50 -10.81
C SER A 129 2.06 -26.00 -11.01
N GLY A 130 2.56 -26.83 -10.09
CA GLY A 130 3.94 -27.34 -10.10
C GLY A 130 5.00 -26.27 -9.84
N ILE A 131 4.61 -25.07 -9.39
CA ILE A 131 5.52 -23.93 -9.21
C ILE A 131 6.23 -24.05 -7.86
N GLU A 132 7.56 -23.99 -7.89
CA GLU A 132 8.37 -23.82 -6.67
C GLU A 132 8.47 -22.34 -6.31
N LEU A 133 8.22 -22.03 -5.04
CA LEU A 133 8.25 -20.67 -4.53
C LEU A 133 9.66 -20.32 -4.02
N PRO A 134 10.23 -19.19 -4.43
CA PRO A 134 11.54 -18.77 -3.93
C PRO A 134 11.44 -18.32 -2.47
N VAL A 135 12.57 -18.39 -1.76
CA VAL A 135 12.71 -17.79 -0.43
C VAL A 135 12.44 -16.29 -0.52
N GLY A 136 11.69 -15.75 0.44
CA GLY A 136 11.20 -14.38 0.44
C GLY A 136 9.86 -14.16 -0.27
N ALA A 137 9.26 -15.21 -0.83
CA ALA A 137 7.91 -15.12 -1.40
C ALA A 137 6.82 -15.14 -0.32
N ILE A 138 5.75 -14.37 -0.56
CA ILE A 138 4.46 -14.53 0.13
C ILE A 138 3.61 -15.53 -0.60
N VAL A 139 2.92 -16.36 0.18
CA VAL A 139 1.93 -17.30 -0.29
C VAL A 139 0.67 -17.24 0.56
N GLY A 140 -0.48 -17.46 -0.07
CA GLY A 140 -1.79 -17.43 0.60
C GLY A 140 -2.42 -16.04 0.65
N GLU A 141 -1.85 -15.02 0.00
CA GLU A 141 -2.46 -13.69 -0.09
C GLU A 141 -3.75 -13.68 -0.93
N LEU A 142 -3.86 -14.57 -1.92
CA LEU A 142 -5.06 -14.70 -2.75
C LEU A 142 -6.28 -15.18 -1.95
N GLY A 143 -6.08 -15.93 -0.86
CA GLY A 143 -7.17 -16.35 0.01
C GLY A 143 -7.82 -15.16 0.73
N MET A 144 -7.08 -14.06 0.96
CA MET A 144 -7.61 -12.83 1.53
C MET A 144 -8.37 -11.99 0.50
N LEU A 145 -8.07 -12.20 -0.79
CA LEU A 145 -8.63 -11.45 -1.92
C LEU A 145 -9.78 -12.18 -2.61
N SER A 146 -9.93 -13.48 -2.38
CA SER A 146 -10.97 -14.28 -3.02
C SER A 146 -12.33 -13.98 -2.36
N PRO A 147 -13.42 -13.80 -3.13
CA PRO A 147 -14.73 -13.46 -2.56
C PRO A 147 -15.26 -14.49 -1.56
N ALA A 148 -14.81 -15.75 -1.68
CA ALA A 148 -15.19 -16.86 -0.81
C ALA A 148 -14.22 -17.11 0.35
N ASN A 149 -13.10 -16.38 0.41
CA ASN A 149 -11.97 -16.64 1.31
C ASN A 149 -11.49 -18.11 1.25
N GLU A 150 -11.37 -18.65 0.04
CA GLU A 150 -10.93 -20.02 -0.20
C GLU A 150 -9.52 -20.07 -0.80
N ARG A 151 -8.75 -21.10 -0.43
CA ARG A 151 -7.43 -21.39 -0.99
C ARG A 151 -7.55 -21.77 -2.46
N THR A 152 -6.77 -21.11 -3.31
CA THR A 152 -6.78 -21.39 -4.76
C THR A 152 -5.98 -22.63 -5.15
N GLN A 153 -4.99 -23.00 -4.35
CA GLN A 153 -4.04 -24.09 -4.58
C GLN A 153 -3.58 -24.69 -3.24
N THR A 154 -3.03 -25.89 -3.31
CA THR A 154 -2.42 -26.62 -2.19
C THR A 154 -0.94 -26.26 -2.08
N LEU A 155 -0.47 -25.98 -0.88
CA LEU A 155 0.94 -25.65 -0.62
C LEU A 155 1.62 -26.79 0.15
N GLU A 156 2.63 -27.39 -0.47
CA GLU A 156 3.41 -28.48 0.09
C GLU A 156 4.85 -28.03 0.39
N CYS A 157 5.36 -28.41 1.55
CA CYS A 157 6.74 -28.27 1.95
C CYS A 157 7.55 -29.45 1.39
N ILE A 158 8.44 -29.21 0.43
CA ILE A 158 9.30 -30.24 -0.17
C ILE A 158 10.52 -30.50 0.71
N GLU A 159 11.08 -29.43 1.27
CA GLU A 159 12.27 -29.47 2.10
C GLU A 159 12.01 -28.69 3.38
N ALA A 160 12.36 -29.31 4.51
CA ALA A 160 12.13 -28.74 5.84
C ALA A 160 12.67 -27.31 5.94
N GLY A 161 11.89 -26.44 6.56
CA GLY A 161 12.15 -25.01 6.55
C GLY A 161 11.26 -24.26 7.51
N THR A 162 11.39 -22.95 7.47
CA THR A 162 10.65 -22.03 8.34
C THR A 162 9.78 -21.11 7.51
N VAL A 163 8.53 -20.98 7.91
CA VAL A 163 7.61 -19.93 7.44
C VAL A 163 7.24 -19.00 8.58
N LEU A 164 6.95 -17.75 8.22
CA LEU A 164 6.33 -16.79 9.10
C LEU A 164 4.86 -16.65 8.71
N GLY A 165 3.95 -16.96 9.62
CA GLY A 165 2.50 -16.89 9.41
C GLY A 165 1.86 -15.65 10.03
N VAL A 166 0.85 -15.09 9.38
CA VAL A 166 0.02 -14.01 9.92
C VAL A 166 -1.43 -14.17 9.50
N SER A 167 -2.34 -13.92 10.44
CA SER A 167 -3.78 -13.99 10.19
C SER A 167 -4.26 -12.79 9.38
N TYR A 168 -5.28 -12.99 8.55
CA TYR A 168 -5.91 -11.91 7.78
C TYR A 168 -6.45 -10.81 8.69
N ARG A 169 -6.98 -11.19 9.87
CA ARG A 169 -7.46 -10.22 10.86
C ARG A 169 -6.34 -9.29 11.35
N GLN A 170 -5.15 -9.81 11.61
CA GLN A 170 -3.98 -8.97 11.96
C GLN A 170 -3.52 -8.12 10.77
N VAL A 171 -3.55 -8.67 9.56
CA VAL A 171 -3.21 -7.92 8.34
C VAL A 171 -4.17 -6.75 8.12
N GLU A 172 -5.47 -6.94 8.34
CA GLU A 172 -6.49 -5.89 8.29
C GLU A 172 -6.29 -4.83 9.39
N GLU A 173 -5.98 -5.24 10.62
CA GLU A 173 -5.65 -4.30 11.70
C GLU A 173 -4.43 -3.45 11.34
N LEU A 174 -3.38 -4.07 10.77
CA LEU A 174 -2.19 -3.38 10.29
C LEU A 174 -2.50 -2.41 9.13
N TYR A 175 -3.42 -2.77 8.23
CA TYR A 175 -3.90 -1.91 7.15
C TYR A 175 -4.58 -0.64 7.67
N VAL A 176 -5.44 -0.76 8.67
CA VAL A 176 -6.16 0.39 9.24
C VAL A 176 -5.21 1.32 9.98
N GLN A 177 -4.18 0.77 10.63
CA GLN A 177 -3.19 1.55 11.37
C GLN A 177 -2.14 2.19 10.45
N ASN A 178 -1.78 1.53 9.35
CA ASN A 178 -0.74 1.98 8.42
C ASN A 178 -1.28 2.04 6.98
N PRO A 179 -1.82 3.19 6.52
CA PRO A 179 -2.38 3.32 5.16
C PRO A 179 -1.35 3.08 4.04
N GLU A 180 -0.05 3.14 4.34
CA GLU A 180 1.03 2.76 3.41
C GLU A 180 0.94 1.30 2.96
N PHE A 181 0.58 0.40 3.87
CA PHE A 181 0.46 -1.02 3.60
C PHE A 181 -0.63 -1.32 2.57
N GLY A 182 -1.75 -0.59 2.64
CA GLY A 182 -2.89 -0.82 1.78
C GLY A 182 -2.61 -0.59 0.30
N PHE A 183 -1.91 0.49 -0.01
CA PHE A 183 -1.53 0.80 -1.39
C PHE A 183 -0.52 -0.22 -1.95
N TYR A 184 0.40 -0.69 -1.10
CA TYR A 184 1.37 -1.72 -1.47
C TYR A 184 0.70 -3.07 -1.76
N PHE A 185 -0.20 -3.52 -0.88
CA PHE A 185 -0.94 -4.76 -1.05
C PHE A 185 -1.78 -4.76 -2.33
N LEU A 186 -2.45 -3.64 -2.62
CA LEU A 186 -3.20 -3.46 -3.86
C LEU A 186 -2.31 -3.62 -5.10
N LYS A 187 -1.11 -3.02 -5.09
CA LYS A 187 -0.15 -3.10 -6.20
C LYS A 187 0.37 -4.53 -6.41
N LEU A 188 0.65 -5.25 -5.32
CA LEU A 188 1.11 -6.65 -5.37
C LEU A 188 0.01 -7.59 -5.88
N ALA A 189 -1.23 -7.42 -5.39
CA ALA A 189 -2.40 -8.15 -5.84
C ALA A 189 -2.64 -7.93 -7.35
N SER A 190 -2.60 -6.68 -7.80
CA SER A 190 -2.74 -6.33 -9.23
C SER A 190 -1.65 -6.98 -10.08
N ALA A 191 -0.39 -6.92 -9.66
CA ALA A 191 0.72 -7.51 -10.41
C ALA A 191 0.56 -9.04 -10.60
N ARG A 192 0.15 -9.76 -9.55
CA ARG A 192 -0.11 -11.20 -9.64
C ARG A 192 -1.32 -11.51 -10.51
N LEU A 193 -2.35 -10.68 -10.48
CA LEU A 193 -3.53 -10.82 -11.34
C LEU A 193 -3.16 -10.72 -12.82
N PHE A 194 -2.34 -9.74 -13.20
CA PHE A 194 -1.83 -9.59 -14.56
C PHE A 194 -0.96 -10.78 -14.99
N GLN A 195 -0.07 -11.28 -14.12
CA GLN A 195 0.72 -12.49 -14.40
C GLN A 195 -0.16 -13.74 -14.60
N ASN A 196 -1.22 -13.88 -13.81
CA ASN A 196 -2.17 -14.99 -13.98
C ASN A 196 -2.96 -14.88 -15.28
N ILE A 197 -3.34 -13.67 -15.70
CA ILE A 197 -4.03 -13.41 -16.97
C ILE A 197 -3.10 -13.77 -18.15
N GLU A 198 -1.86 -13.27 -18.16
CA GLU A 198 -0.87 -13.59 -19.20
C GLU A 198 -0.66 -15.11 -19.34
N ARG A 199 -0.60 -15.83 -18.22
CA ARG A 199 -0.44 -17.29 -18.21
C ARG A 199 -1.67 -18.02 -18.74
N LEU A 200 -2.88 -17.50 -18.46
CA LEU A 200 -4.12 -18.04 -19.02
C LEU A 200 -4.20 -17.81 -20.53
N GLU A 201 -3.80 -16.62 -21.00
CA GLU A 201 -3.72 -16.31 -22.43
C GLU A 201 -2.73 -17.22 -23.17
N GLN A 202 -1.56 -17.48 -22.59
CA GLN A 202 -0.57 -18.42 -23.16
C GLN A 202 -1.12 -19.84 -23.28
N ARG A 203 -1.80 -20.36 -22.25
CA ARG A 203 -2.42 -21.69 -22.30
C ARG A 203 -3.54 -21.78 -23.33
N LEU A 204 -4.31 -20.71 -23.50
CA LEU A 204 -5.35 -20.65 -24.52
C LEU A 204 -4.74 -20.67 -25.93
N ALA A 205 -3.63 -19.95 -26.13
CA ALA A 205 -2.87 -19.95 -27.38
C ALA A 205 -2.33 -21.33 -27.72
N GLU A 206 -1.69 -22.02 -26.77
CA GLU A 206 -1.19 -23.40 -26.92
C GLU A 206 -2.30 -24.42 -27.23
N GLN A 207 -3.51 -24.24 -26.69
CA GLN A 207 -4.66 -25.10 -26.99
C GLN A 207 -5.33 -24.82 -28.34
N SER A 208 -5.09 -23.64 -28.92
CA SER A 208 -5.61 -23.24 -30.23
C SER A 208 -4.72 -23.65 -31.42
N GLU A 209 -3.51 -24.17 -31.15
CA GLU A 209 -2.67 -24.75 -32.19
C GLU A 209 -3.22 -26.14 -32.60
N PRO A 210 -3.50 -26.39 -33.90
CA PRO A 210 -4.03 -27.68 -34.33
C PRO A 210 -3.00 -28.79 -34.08
N PRO A 211 -3.43 -30.01 -33.69
CA PRO A 211 -2.50 -31.12 -33.53
C PRO A 211 -1.71 -31.37 -34.82
N PRO A 212 -0.41 -31.71 -34.73
CA PRO A 212 0.41 -31.96 -35.90
C PRO A 212 -0.23 -33.06 -36.73
N ALA A 213 -0.51 -32.75 -38.01
CA ALA A 213 -1.14 -33.65 -38.95
C ALA A 213 -0.41 -35.00 -38.91
N ALA A 214 -1.13 -36.04 -38.50
CA ALA A 214 -0.65 -37.41 -38.51
C ALA A 214 -0.05 -37.69 -39.89
N ALA A 215 1.26 -37.98 -39.92
CA ALA A 215 1.96 -38.43 -41.10
C ALA A 215 1.19 -39.63 -41.66
N SER A 216 0.53 -39.42 -42.79
CA SER A 216 -0.28 -40.42 -43.47
C SER A 216 0.54 -41.67 -43.74
N ALA A 217 0.02 -42.79 -43.27
CA ALA A 217 0.51 -44.12 -43.59
C ALA A 217 0.77 -44.27 -45.11
N ALA A 218 1.99 -44.67 -45.47
CA ALA A 218 2.30 -45.14 -46.82
C ALA A 218 1.66 -46.53 -47.01
N PRO A 219 0.98 -46.80 -48.15
CA PRO A 219 0.37 -48.10 -48.39
C PRO A 219 1.44 -49.13 -48.73
N ALA A 220 1.27 -50.33 -48.17
CA ALA A 220 2.03 -51.52 -48.52
C ALA A 220 1.96 -51.78 -50.04
N THR A 221 3.12 -52.06 -50.65
CA THR A 221 3.18 -52.58 -52.02
C THR A 221 3.72 -54.01 -51.97
N VAL A 222 2.99 -54.88 -52.66
CA VAL A 222 3.11 -56.34 -52.81
C VAL A 222 4.41 -56.75 -53.48
#